data_AF-A0A9W4DZ40-F1
#
_entry.id   AF-A0A9W4DZ40-F1
#
_cell.length_a   1.000
_cell.length_b   1.000
_cell.length_c   1.000
_cell.angle_alpha   90.00
_cell.angle_beta   90.00
_cell.angle_gamma   90.00
#
_symmetry.space_group_name_H-M   'P 1'
#
loop_
_entity.id
_entity.type
_entity.pdbx_description
1 polymer ?
#
loop_
_entity_poly.entity_id
_entity_poly.type
_entity_poly.pdbx_seq_one_letter_code
_entity_poly.pdbx_strand_id
1 'polypeptide(L)'
;MFYVMEVGSRTVHILGITAHPTAAWTTQLARNLLTDLRQRGTGLRYLLRDRDSKCTQAFDAVFTADGIKILKTAPQTPRMNAHAERAIRTDPVASGSIREAAEACACCERERGWIYTATFYTAREVNGRFCPWCIADGSAAERFEGEFADSVGLDDVGEDVLHEVTRRTPGFQAWQDPHWLVHCQTAAAFVGEVGYAELAARPDALAQLRADLRLGGGRDEAQLEQFLTHLGDSATALLFRCTVCTTHPAYVDAS
;
A
#
# COMPACT_ATOMS: atom_id res chain seq x y z
N MET A 1 -11.15 -5.23 0.52
CA MET A 1 -10.13 -6.22 0.12
C MET A 1 -9.95 -7.25 1.24
N PHE A 2 -9.79 -8.53 0.92
CA PHE A 2 -9.46 -9.60 1.86
C PHE A 2 -8.16 -10.26 1.43
N TYR A 3 -7.19 -10.32 2.33
CA TYR A 3 -5.89 -10.93 2.08
C TYR A 3 -5.45 -11.69 3.32
N VAL A 4 -4.47 -12.57 3.13
CA VAL A 4 -3.77 -13.28 4.21
C VAL A 4 -2.28 -13.09 3.97
N MET A 5 -1.50 -12.96 5.05
CA MET A 5 -0.05 -12.84 4.95
C MET A 5 0.62 -13.98 5.69
N GLU A 6 1.57 -14.64 5.04
CA GLU A 6 2.49 -15.54 5.71
C GLU A 6 3.50 -14.74 6.53
N VAL A 7 3.50 -14.93 7.86
CA VAL A 7 4.32 -14.10 8.76
C VAL A 7 5.84 -14.31 8.56
N GLY A 8 6.26 -15.53 8.23
CA GLY A 8 7.68 -15.88 8.07
C GLY A 8 8.28 -15.35 6.78
N SER A 9 7.60 -15.56 5.65
CA SER A 9 8.03 -15.18 4.30
C SER A 9 7.59 -13.77 3.90
N ARG A 10 6.64 -13.17 4.63
CA ARG A 10 5.97 -11.90 4.28
C ARG A 10 5.24 -11.93 2.94
N THR A 11 4.99 -13.13 2.40
CA THR A 11 4.16 -13.30 1.21
C THR A 11 2.72 -12.91 1.52
N VAL A 12 2.19 -11.96 0.75
CA VAL A 12 0.78 -11.51 0.82
C VAL A 12 -0.03 -12.26 -0.24
N HIS A 13 -1.10 -12.92 0.20
CA HIS A 13 -2.08 -13.60 -0.65
C HIS A 13 -3.35 -12.76 -0.71
N ILE A 14 -3.58 -12.06 -1.81
CA ILE A 14 -4.83 -11.31 -2.04
C ILE A 14 -5.91 -12.30 -2.48
N LEU A 15 -6.87 -12.59 -1.60
CA LEU A 15 -7.87 -13.63 -1.86
C LEU A 15 -9.07 -13.10 -2.63
N GLY A 16 -9.41 -11.81 -2.46
CA GLY A 16 -10.52 -11.19 -3.18
C GLY A 16 -10.82 -9.76 -2.72
N ILE A 17 -11.51 -8.99 -3.56
CA ILE A 17 -11.94 -7.63 -3.27
C ILE A 17 -13.41 -7.49 -3.63
N THR A 18 -14.21 -6.90 -2.75
CA THR A 18 -15.62 -6.59 -2.97
C THR A 18 -16.02 -5.41 -2.08
N ALA A 19 -16.98 -4.60 -2.54
CA ALA A 19 -17.57 -3.51 -1.77
C ALA A 19 -18.48 -4.00 -0.63
N HIS A 20 -19.05 -5.21 -0.78
CA HIS A 20 -19.99 -5.78 0.17
C HIS A 20 -19.53 -7.18 0.62
N PRO A 21 -18.44 -7.27 1.40
CA PRO A 21 -17.92 -8.56 1.84
C PRO A 21 -18.91 -9.21 2.81
N THR A 22 -19.32 -10.43 2.49
CA THR A 22 -20.23 -11.24 3.32
C THR A 22 -19.47 -12.41 3.95
N ALA A 23 -20.01 -12.95 5.04
CA ALA A 23 -19.43 -14.14 5.68
C ALA A 23 -19.29 -15.32 4.70
N ALA A 24 -20.31 -15.58 3.87
CA ALA A 24 -20.27 -16.65 2.89
C ALA A 24 -19.14 -16.45 1.85
N TRP A 25 -18.97 -15.21 1.38
CA TRP A 25 -17.88 -14.85 0.48
C TRP A 25 -16.52 -15.08 1.13
N THR A 26 -16.31 -14.57 2.35
CA THR A 26 -15.06 -14.75 3.10
C THR A 26 -14.75 -16.22 3.38
N THR A 27 -15.76 -17.04 3.70
CA THR A 27 -15.60 -18.50 3.86
C THR A 27 -15.19 -19.18 2.55
N GLN A 28 -15.73 -18.75 1.40
CA GLN A 28 -15.32 -19.31 0.12
C GLN A 28 -13.86 -18.96 -0.21
N LEU A 29 -13.42 -17.73 0.09
CA LEU A 29 -12.03 -17.34 -0.07
C LEU A 29 -11.07 -18.19 0.77
N ALA A 30 -11.46 -18.52 2.01
CA ALA A 30 -10.69 -19.43 2.86
C ALA A 30 -10.52 -20.82 2.24
N ARG A 31 -11.57 -21.37 1.62
CA ARG A 31 -11.49 -22.69 0.95
C ARG A 31 -10.53 -22.66 -0.23
N ASN A 32 -10.60 -21.60 -1.03
CA ASN A 32 -9.72 -21.43 -2.18
C ASN A 32 -8.26 -21.36 -1.72
N LEU A 33 -7.97 -20.52 -0.73
CA LEU A 33 -6.63 -20.41 -0.14
C LEU A 33 -6.12 -21.76 0.38
N LEU A 34 -6.95 -22.51 1.11
CA LEU A 34 -6.52 -23.80 1.66
C LEU A 34 -6.19 -24.83 0.57
N THR A 35 -6.95 -24.84 -0.53
CA THR A 35 -6.64 -25.66 -1.70
C THR A 35 -5.27 -25.31 -2.27
N ASP A 36 -4.97 -24.01 -2.42
CA ASP A 36 -3.70 -23.53 -2.98
C ASP A 36 -2.53 -23.88 -2.05
N LEU A 37 -2.69 -23.72 -0.73
CA LEU A 37 -1.67 -24.06 0.26
C LEU A 37 -1.37 -25.57 0.29
N ARG A 38 -2.39 -26.42 0.11
CA ARG A 38 -2.22 -27.88 0.02
C ARG A 38 -1.42 -28.26 -1.22
N GLN A 39 -1.68 -27.65 -2.37
CA GLN A 39 -0.92 -27.90 -3.59
C GLN A 39 0.55 -27.52 -3.47
N ARG A 40 0.86 -26.48 -2.68
CA ARG A 40 2.23 -26.01 -2.44
C ARG A 40 2.97 -26.79 -1.35
N GLY A 41 2.29 -27.68 -0.63
CA GLY A 41 2.87 -28.43 0.49
C GLY A 41 3.25 -27.57 1.70
N THR A 42 2.68 -26.37 1.82
CA THR A 42 2.99 -25.44 2.91
C THR A 42 2.33 -25.88 4.22
N GLY A 43 3.14 -26.29 5.20
CA GLY A 43 2.67 -26.70 6.53
C GLY A 43 2.39 -25.52 7.45
N LEU A 44 1.23 -24.87 7.31
CA LEU A 44 0.80 -23.85 8.27
C LEU A 44 0.25 -24.49 9.55
N ARG A 45 0.69 -23.99 10.70
CA ARG A 45 0.23 -24.49 12.02
C ARG A 45 -0.81 -23.59 12.68
N TYR A 46 -0.75 -22.29 12.39
CA TYR A 46 -1.57 -21.27 13.04
C TYR A 46 -2.12 -20.31 12.00
N LEU A 47 -3.38 -19.91 12.18
CA LEU A 47 -3.96 -18.76 11.52
C LEU A 47 -4.20 -17.68 12.57
N LEU A 48 -3.48 -16.56 12.46
CA LEU A 48 -3.75 -15.36 13.24
C LEU A 48 -4.69 -14.46 12.45
N ARG A 49 -5.81 -14.08 13.07
CA ARG A 49 -6.79 -13.17 12.45
C ARG A 49 -7.35 -12.17 13.45
N ASP A 50 -7.88 -11.07 12.93
CA ASP A 50 -8.64 -10.11 13.72
C ASP A 50 -10.01 -10.68 14.15
N ARG A 51 -10.87 -9.84 14.74
CA ARG A 51 -12.22 -10.22 15.17
C ARG A 51 -13.32 -9.73 14.20
N ASP A 52 -13.02 -9.53 12.91
CA ASP A 52 -14.06 -9.10 11.95
C ASP A 52 -15.23 -10.10 11.96
N SER A 53 -16.44 -9.55 12.08
CA SER A 53 -17.72 -10.27 12.02
C SER A 53 -17.88 -11.22 10.82
N LYS A 54 -17.15 -10.99 9.72
CA LYS A 54 -17.18 -11.80 8.50
C LYS A 54 -16.37 -13.09 8.65
N CYS A 55 -15.39 -13.12 9.56
CA CYS A 55 -14.59 -14.29 9.94
C CYS A 55 -15.35 -15.15 10.96
N THR A 56 -16.43 -15.77 10.48
CA THR A 56 -17.38 -16.59 11.26
C THR A 56 -16.81 -17.96 11.65
N GLN A 57 -17.57 -18.74 12.43
CA GLN A 57 -17.23 -20.15 12.70
C GLN A 57 -17.10 -20.98 11.42
N ALA A 58 -17.88 -20.70 10.38
CA ALA A 58 -17.78 -21.40 9.11
C ALA A 58 -16.46 -21.10 8.39
N PHE A 59 -15.93 -19.88 8.53
CA PHE A 59 -14.58 -19.53 8.08
C PHE A 59 -13.51 -20.26 8.89
N ASP A 60 -13.58 -20.19 10.23
CA ASP A 60 -12.62 -20.84 11.13
C ASP A 60 -12.58 -22.37 10.87
N ALA A 61 -13.74 -22.99 10.60
CA ALA A 61 -13.90 -24.41 10.34
C ALA A 61 -13.09 -24.94 9.14
N VAL A 62 -12.92 -24.11 8.10
CA VAL A 62 -12.15 -24.48 6.90
C VAL A 62 -10.72 -24.83 7.27
N PHE A 63 -10.09 -24.01 8.10
CA PHE A 63 -8.70 -24.20 8.51
C PHE A 63 -8.56 -25.28 9.59
N THR A 64 -9.48 -25.33 10.56
CA THR A 64 -9.41 -26.35 11.62
C THR A 64 -9.60 -27.77 11.09
N ALA A 65 -10.34 -27.94 9.99
CA ALA A 65 -10.47 -29.24 9.33
C ALA A 65 -9.13 -29.78 8.78
N ASP A 66 -8.15 -28.90 8.59
CA ASP A 66 -6.78 -29.23 8.16
C ASP A 66 -5.77 -29.20 9.32
N GLY A 67 -6.25 -29.16 10.57
CA GLY A 67 -5.40 -29.12 11.76
C GLY A 67 -4.77 -27.75 12.08
N ILE A 68 -5.14 -26.69 11.36
CA ILE A 68 -4.63 -25.33 11.61
C ILE A 68 -5.34 -24.74 12.82
N LYS A 69 -4.57 -24.28 13.82
CA LYS A 69 -5.12 -23.66 15.02
C LYS A 69 -5.44 -22.19 14.80
N ILE A 70 -6.67 -21.79 15.09
CA ILE A 70 -7.09 -20.39 15.01
C ILE A 70 -6.64 -19.62 16.26
N LEU A 71 -5.92 -18.52 16.05
CA LEU A 71 -5.59 -17.52 17.05
C LEU A 71 -6.31 -16.22 16.69
N LYS A 72 -7.18 -15.75 17.59
CA LYS A 72 -7.85 -14.45 17.42
C LYS A 72 -7.02 -13.39 18.13
N THR A 73 -6.91 -12.21 17.55
CA THR A 73 -6.33 -11.08 18.27
C THR A 73 -7.09 -10.82 19.57
N ALA A 74 -6.36 -10.42 20.62
CA ALA A 74 -7.01 -9.97 21.84
C ALA A 74 -7.76 -8.66 21.56
N PRO A 75 -8.88 -8.41 22.26
CA PRO A 75 -9.57 -7.13 22.16
C PRO A 75 -8.59 -5.99 22.47
N GLN A 76 -8.61 -4.93 21.66
CA GLN A 76 -7.80 -3.73 21.86
C GLN A 76 -6.27 -3.96 21.87
N THR A 77 -5.78 -5.04 21.24
CA THR A 77 -4.34 -5.25 21.01
C THR A 77 -3.99 -5.10 19.53
N PRO A 78 -3.90 -3.88 18.99
CA PRO A 78 -3.63 -3.64 17.57
C PRO A 78 -2.26 -4.18 17.12
N ARG A 79 -1.35 -4.44 18.05
CA ARG A 79 -0.03 -5.01 17.76
C ARG A 79 -0.07 -6.49 17.35
N MET A 80 -1.09 -7.26 17.73
CA MET A 80 -1.15 -8.69 17.39
C MET A 80 -1.35 -8.92 15.89
N ASN A 81 -2.07 -8.04 15.18
CA ASN A 81 -2.21 -8.12 13.72
C ASN A 81 -1.24 -7.20 12.97
N ALA A 82 -0.23 -6.64 13.64
CA ALA A 82 0.55 -5.52 13.11
C ALA A 82 1.19 -5.81 11.75
N HIS A 83 1.62 -7.04 11.49
CA HIS A 83 2.20 -7.40 10.20
C HIS A 83 1.20 -7.34 9.06
N ALA A 84 0.01 -7.91 9.26
CA ALA A 84 -1.05 -7.86 8.26
C ALA A 84 -1.53 -6.41 8.10
N GLU A 85 -1.85 -5.72 9.20
CA GLU A 85 -2.29 -4.32 9.17
C GLU A 85 -1.27 -3.39 8.51
N ARG A 86 0.04 -3.64 8.65
CA ARG A 86 1.09 -2.88 7.94
C ARG A 86 1.01 -3.08 6.43
N ALA A 87 0.61 -4.26 5.96
CA ALA A 87 0.44 -4.55 4.54
C ALA A 87 -0.79 -3.87 3.91
N ILE A 88 -1.82 -3.50 4.70
CA ILE A 88 -3.05 -2.85 4.19
C ILE A 88 -2.88 -1.33 4.02
N ARG A 89 -1.91 -0.72 4.68
CA ARG A 89 -2.02 0.70 5.05
C ARG A 89 -1.47 1.72 4.04
N THR A 90 -1.57 1.39 2.76
CA THR A 90 -1.73 2.35 1.67
C THR A 90 -3.08 1.99 1.06
N ASP A 91 -4.07 2.86 1.21
CA ASP A 91 -5.36 2.68 0.54
C ASP A 91 -5.28 3.45 -0.78
N PRO A 92 -4.96 2.77 -1.89
CA PRO A 92 -4.81 3.45 -3.17
C PRO A 92 -6.13 4.05 -3.68
N VAL A 93 -7.27 3.65 -3.10
CA VAL A 93 -8.56 4.29 -3.41
C VAL A 93 -8.69 5.60 -2.65
N ALA A 94 -8.37 5.61 -1.36
CA ALA A 94 -8.39 6.84 -0.56
C ALA A 94 -7.33 7.85 -1.02
N SER A 95 -6.17 7.39 -1.50
CA SER A 95 -5.14 8.25 -2.07
C SER A 95 -5.44 8.73 -3.50
N GLY A 96 -6.54 8.27 -4.10
CA GLY A 96 -6.94 8.62 -5.46
C GLY A 96 -6.13 7.93 -6.57
N SER A 97 -5.14 7.09 -6.24
CA SER A 97 -4.30 6.33 -7.19
C SER A 97 -5.07 5.25 -7.95
N ILE A 98 -6.19 4.79 -7.40
CA ILE A 98 -7.08 3.79 -7.98
C ILE A 98 -8.51 4.29 -7.83
N ARG A 99 -9.31 4.21 -8.89
CA ARG A 99 -10.74 4.54 -8.86
C ARG A 99 -11.60 3.40 -9.40
N GLU A 100 -12.87 3.41 -9.05
CA GLU A 100 -13.85 2.49 -9.64
C GLU A 100 -14.02 2.82 -11.14
N ALA A 101 -14.07 1.78 -11.97
CA ALA A 101 -14.17 1.90 -13.41
C ALA A 101 -14.69 0.62 -14.06
N ALA A 102 -15.55 0.77 -15.07
CA ALA A 102 -15.98 -0.33 -15.93
C ALA A 102 -15.02 -0.57 -17.11
N GLU A 103 -13.95 0.22 -17.26
CA GLU A 103 -13.00 0.07 -18.35
C GLU A 103 -12.14 -1.20 -18.20
N ALA A 104 -11.84 -1.85 -19.33
CA ALA A 104 -10.97 -3.01 -19.37
C ALA A 104 -9.51 -2.61 -19.13
N CYS A 105 -8.79 -3.45 -18.37
CA CYS A 105 -7.36 -3.27 -18.15
C CYS A 105 -6.57 -3.39 -19.45
N ALA A 106 -5.69 -2.44 -19.76
CA ALA A 106 -4.78 -2.50 -20.92
C ALA A 106 -3.85 -3.74 -20.90
N CYS A 107 -3.58 -4.30 -19.71
CA CYS A 107 -2.70 -5.46 -19.56
C CYS A 107 -3.42 -6.81 -19.61
N CYS A 108 -4.57 -7.00 -18.97
CA CYS A 108 -5.26 -8.29 -18.95
C CYS A 108 -6.58 -8.32 -19.73
N GLU A 109 -6.99 -7.19 -20.30
CA GLU A 109 -8.19 -7.02 -21.13
C GLU A 109 -9.49 -7.40 -20.40
N ARG A 110 -9.45 -7.49 -19.06
CA ARG A 110 -10.60 -7.79 -18.21
C ARG A 110 -11.12 -6.53 -17.54
N GLU A 111 -12.44 -6.42 -17.45
CA GLU A 111 -13.12 -5.49 -16.56
C GLU A 111 -12.98 -5.99 -15.12
N ARG A 112 -12.20 -5.26 -14.32
CA ARG A 112 -11.93 -5.64 -12.92
C ARG A 112 -12.63 -4.73 -11.91
N GLY A 113 -13.42 -3.77 -12.39
CA GLY A 113 -14.13 -2.78 -11.59
C GLY A 113 -13.26 -1.63 -11.08
N TRP A 114 -11.93 -1.68 -11.27
CA TRP A 114 -10.99 -0.70 -10.72
C TRP A 114 -9.85 -0.44 -11.68
N ILE A 115 -9.41 0.81 -11.75
CA ILE A 115 -8.33 1.23 -12.64
C ILE A 115 -7.39 2.23 -11.97
N TYR A 116 -6.12 2.13 -12.33
CA TYR A 116 -5.04 3.01 -11.89
C TYR A 116 -5.09 4.36 -12.60
N THR A 117 -4.95 5.44 -11.83
CA THR A 117 -5.18 6.82 -12.28
C THR A 117 -3.90 7.64 -12.44
N ALA A 118 -2.82 7.27 -11.74
CA ALA A 118 -1.56 8.01 -11.74
C ALA A 118 -0.63 7.60 -12.90
N THR A 119 0.59 8.12 -12.89
CA THR A 119 1.55 8.01 -14.00
C THR A 119 2.10 6.60 -14.16
N PHE A 120 2.30 6.18 -15.40
CA PHE A 120 3.05 4.98 -15.75
C PHE A 120 4.11 5.37 -16.77
N TYR A 121 5.37 5.15 -16.43
CA TYR A 121 6.53 5.53 -17.22
C TYR A 121 6.93 4.36 -18.12
N THR A 122 6.88 4.56 -19.43
CA THR A 122 7.30 3.55 -20.41
C THR A 122 7.67 4.20 -21.73
N ALA A 123 8.57 3.55 -22.49
CA ALA A 123 8.85 3.90 -23.88
C ALA A 123 7.83 3.28 -24.87
N ARG A 124 6.94 2.40 -24.39
CA ARG A 124 5.93 1.71 -25.20
C ARG A 124 4.65 2.54 -25.27
N GLU A 125 3.94 2.43 -26.38
CA GLU A 125 2.59 3.00 -26.48
C GLU A 125 1.62 2.16 -25.64
N VAL A 126 0.91 2.81 -24.73
CA VAL A 126 -0.10 2.19 -23.87
C VAL A 126 -1.46 2.80 -24.17
N ASN A 127 -2.34 2.00 -24.74
CA ASN A 127 -3.73 2.39 -25.00
C ASN A 127 -4.62 1.91 -23.84
N GLY A 128 -4.81 2.78 -22.83
CA GLY A 128 -5.67 2.53 -21.68
C GLY A 128 -4.91 2.59 -20.35
N ARG A 129 -5.52 2.04 -19.30
CA ARG A 129 -5.01 2.06 -17.93
C ARG A 129 -4.95 0.65 -17.34
N PHE A 130 -4.27 0.49 -16.21
CA PHE A 130 -4.03 -0.82 -15.61
C PHE A 130 -4.95 -1.09 -14.43
N CYS A 131 -5.39 -2.33 -14.28
CA CYS A 131 -6.08 -2.75 -13.07
C CYS A 131 -5.07 -3.00 -11.94
N PRO A 132 -5.47 -2.82 -10.67
CA PRO A 132 -4.59 -3.00 -9.51
C PRO A 132 -3.90 -4.37 -9.44
N TRP A 133 -4.54 -5.41 -9.98
CA TRP A 133 -4.01 -6.76 -9.98
C TRP A 133 -2.81 -6.93 -10.92
N CYS A 134 -2.87 -6.35 -12.13
CA CYS A 134 -1.75 -6.41 -13.08
C CYS A 134 -0.56 -5.56 -12.62
N ILE A 135 -0.81 -4.57 -11.77
CA ILE A 135 0.25 -3.85 -11.05
C ILE A 135 0.84 -4.79 -10.00
N ALA A 136 0.02 -5.28 -9.07
CA ALA A 136 0.48 -6.09 -7.94
C ALA A 136 1.21 -7.39 -8.33
N ASP A 137 0.83 -8.04 -9.42
CA ASP A 137 1.52 -9.24 -9.92
C ASP A 137 2.71 -8.94 -10.85
N GLY A 138 2.94 -7.67 -11.20
CA GLY A 138 4.02 -7.21 -12.06
C GLY A 138 3.76 -7.39 -13.56
N SER A 139 2.64 -8.00 -13.96
CA SER A 139 2.38 -8.29 -15.38
C SER A 139 2.26 -7.03 -16.26
N ALA A 140 1.76 -5.92 -15.72
CA ALA A 140 1.70 -4.65 -16.46
C ALA A 140 3.10 -4.06 -16.68
N ALA A 141 3.93 -4.03 -15.64
CA ALA A 141 5.31 -3.57 -15.76
C ALA A 141 6.13 -4.43 -16.73
N GLU A 142 5.97 -5.75 -16.67
CA GLU A 142 6.65 -6.70 -17.55
C GLU A 142 6.18 -6.55 -19.01
N ARG A 143 4.85 -6.57 -19.25
CA ARG A 143 4.28 -6.51 -20.61
C ARG A 143 4.63 -5.22 -21.34
N PHE A 144 4.70 -4.12 -20.61
CA PHE A 144 4.91 -2.79 -21.20
C PHE A 144 6.30 -2.21 -20.90
N GLU A 145 7.22 -2.99 -20.33
CA GLU A 145 8.58 -2.56 -19.99
C GLU A 145 8.59 -1.19 -19.28
N GLY A 146 7.76 -1.05 -18.25
CA GLY A 146 7.49 0.23 -17.62
C GLY A 146 7.34 0.17 -16.11
N GLU A 147 7.26 1.35 -15.50
CA GLU A 147 7.34 1.55 -14.06
C GLU A 147 6.23 2.52 -13.59
N PHE A 148 5.69 2.27 -12.41
CA PHE A 148 4.62 3.05 -11.76
C PHE A 148 5.16 4.17 -10.85
N ALA A 149 6.46 4.14 -10.57
CA ALA A 149 7.18 5.17 -9.83
C ALA A 149 8.64 5.22 -10.34
N ASP A 150 9.26 6.38 -10.29
CA ASP A 150 10.70 6.50 -10.54
C ASP A 150 11.50 5.87 -9.37
N SER A 151 12.69 5.40 -9.71
CA SER A 151 13.75 4.98 -8.80
C SER A 151 14.35 6.10 -7.95
N VAL A 152 14.13 7.38 -8.29
CA VAL A 152 14.64 8.52 -7.52
C VAL A 152 14.20 8.42 -6.05
N GLY A 153 15.16 8.50 -5.13
CA GLY A 153 14.93 8.38 -3.69
C GLY A 153 14.96 6.95 -3.14
N LEU A 154 15.17 5.94 -4.00
CA LEU A 154 15.30 4.52 -3.63
C LEU A 154 16.76 4.03 -3.64
N ASP A 155 17.75 4.93 -3.57
CA ASP A 155 19.18 4.56 -3.70
C ASP A 155 19.69 3.59 -2.62
N ASP A 156 19.08 3.62 -1.42
CA ASP A 156 19.52 2.88 -0.24
C ASP A 156 18.76 1.56 0.02
N VAL A 157 17.96 1.07 -0.94
CA VAL A 157 17.20 -0.19 -0.79
C VAL A 157 17.73 -1.31 -1.67
N GLY A 158 17.38 -2.56 -1.32
CA GLY A 158 17.68 -3.73 -2.14
C GLY A 158 16.91 -3.75 -3.46
N GLU A 159 17.42 -4.49 -4.44
CA GLU A 159 16.80 -4.64 -5.77
C GLU A 159 15.36 -5.20 -5.70
N ASP A 160 15.09 -6.06 -4.72
CA ASP A 160 13.77 -6.59 -4.45
C ASP A 160 12.77 -5.50 -4.03
N VAL A 161 13.20 -4.59 -3.15
CA VAL A 161 12.39 -3.45 -2.69
C VAL A 161 12.23 -2.44 -3.82
N LEU A 162 13.29 -2.17 -4.58
CA LEU A 162 13.24 -1.29 -5.75
C LEU A 162 12.19 -1.78 -6.75
N HIS A 163 12.26 -3.07 -7.14
CA HIS A 163 11.30 -3.67 -8.07
C HIS A 163 9.87 -3.63 -7.50
N GLU A 164 9.70 -3.97 -6.21
CA GLU A 164 8.37 -3.96 -5.59
C GLU A 164 7.73 -2.57 -5.66
N VAL A 165 8.50 -1.50 -5.42
CA VAL A 165 8.01 -0.12 -5.51
C VAL A 165 7.77 0.28 -6.95
N THR A 166 8.77 0.18 -7.82
CA THR A 166 8.70 0.77 -9.16
C THR A 166 7.80 -0.02 -10.10
N ARG A 167 7.60 -1.32 -9.88
CA ARG A 167 6.87 -2.18 -10.83
C ARG A 167 5.63 -2.85 -10.28
N ARG A 168 5.52 -2.99 -8.96
CA ARG A 168 4.43 -3.77 -8.33
C ARG A 168 3.58 -2.98 -7.35
N THR A 169 3.91 -1.71 -7.12
CA THR A 169 3.15 -0.81 -6.26
C THR A 169 2.51 0.28 -7.11
N PRO A 170 1.19 0.54 -6.98
CA PRO A 170 0.59 1.70 -7.63
C PRO A 170 1.29 2.99 -7.17
N GLY A 171 1.64 3.84 -8.13
CA GLY A 171 2.11 5.20 -7.85
C GLY A 171 1.01 6.10 -7.27
N PHE A 172 1.32 7.36 -7.06
CA PHE A 172 0.38 8.36 -6.57
C PHE A 172 0.42 9.63 -7.41
N GLN A 173 -0.62 10.44 -7.31
CA GLN A 173 -0.68 11.74 -7.95
C GLN A 173 0.21 12.71 -7.17
N ALA A 174 0.96 13.52 -7.89
CA ALA A 174 1.72 14.64 -7.37
C ALA A 174 1.77 15.72 -8.47
N TRP A 175 1.95 16.96 -8.06
CA TRP A 175 2.17 18.09 -8.96
C TRP A 175 3.55 18.03 -9.60
N GLN A 176 4.59 17.69 -8.81
CA GLN A 176 5.90 17.28 -9.32
C GLN A 176 5.93 15.78 -9.65
N ASP A 177 7.05 15.29 -10.21
CA ASP A 177 7.25 13.85 -10.36
C ASP A 177 7.29 13.18 -8.96
N PRO A 178 6.38 12.23 -8.69
CA PRO A 178 6.28 11.58 -7.40
C PRO A 178 7.51 10.70 -7.16
N HIS A 179 8.22 10.94 -6.06
CA HIS A 179 9.30 10.06 -5.61
C HIS A 179 8.95 9.38 -4.29
N TRP A 180 9.54 8.20 -4.09
CA TRP A 180 9.28 7.37 -2.92
C TRP A 180 10.28 7.69 -1.81
N LEU A 181 9.83 7.69 -0.56
CA LEU A 181 10.73 7.89 0.58
C LEU A 181 11.20 6.55 1.17
N VAL A 182 12.46 6.50 1.60
CA VAL A 182 13.09 5.34 2.26
C VAL A 182 13.30 5.61 3.74
N HIS A 183 13.07 4.60 4.58
CA HIS A 183 13.42 4.64 5.99
C HIS A 183 13.65 3.22 6.52
N CYS A 184 14.66 3.02 7.38
CA CYS A 184 15.09 1.69 7.84
C CYS A 184 15.46 0.74 6.68
N GLN A 185 16.15 1.25 5.65
CA GLN A 185 16.60 0.47 4.48
C GLN A 185 15.47 -0.25 3.74
N THR A 186 14.28 0.34 3.75
CA THR A 186 13.14 -0.14 3.00
C THR A 186 12.25 1.03 2.60
N ALA A 187 11.46 0.84 1.56
CA ALA A 187 10.49 1.81 1.11
C ALA A 187 9.44 2.08 2.20
N ALA A 188 9.19 3.37 2.48
CA ALA A 188 8.11 3.78 3.35
C ALA A 188 6.77 3.65 2.61
N ALA A 189 5.68 3.28 3.28
CA ALA A 189 4.38 3.18 2.62
C ALA A 189 3.77 4.58 2.46
N PHE A 190 3.36 4.94 1.24
CA PHE A 190 2.59 6.17 1.01
C PHE A 190 1.27 6.12 1.79
N VAL A 191 0.92 7.21 2.45
CA VAL A 191 -0.29 7.34 3.26
C VAL A 191 -1.32 8.20 2.53
N GLY A 192 -0.88 9.29 1.90
CA GLY A 192 -1.75 10.25 1.22
C GLY A 192 -1.23 11.68 1.33
N GLU A 193 -1.95 12.58 0.68
CA GLU A 193 -1.80 14.02 0.85
C GLU A 193 -2.35 14.48 2.20
N VAL A 194 -1.61 15.35 2.88
CA VAL A 194 -1.98 15.88 4.19
C VAL A 194 -1.71 17.38 4.29
N GLY A 195 -2.52 18.06 5.11
CA GLY A 195 -2.32 19.45 5.47
C GLY A 195 -1.48 19.61 6.74
N TYR A 196 -1.40 20.85 7.22
CA TYR A 196 -0.63 21.16 8.43
C TYR A 196 -1.14 20.43 9.67
N ALA A 197 -2.45 20.34 9.86
CA ALA A 197 -3.05 19.77 11.07
C ALA A 197 -2.65 18.30 11.28
N GLU A 198 -2.68 17.50 10.21
CA GLU A 198 -2.28 16.10 10.23
C GLU A 198 -0.76 15.94 10.40
N LEU A 199 0.04 16.84 9.83
CA LEU A 199 1.50 16.86 10.03
C LEU A 199 1.88 17.27 11.46
N ALA A 200 1.20 18.25 12.05
CA ALA A 200 1.48 18.71 13.41
C ALA A 200 1.24 17.62 14.46
N ALA A 201 0.35 16.66 14.17
CA ALA A 201 0.15 15.46 14.98
C ALA A 201 1.33 14.46 14.90
N ARG A 202 2.34 14.72 14.05
CA ARG A 202 3.52 13.89 13.80
C ARG A 202 4.80 14.74 13.87
N PRO A 203 5.29 15.03 15.10
CA PRO A 203 6.39 15.97 15.30
C PRO A 203 7.70 15.57 14.60
N ASP A 204 7.93 14.27 14.44
CA ASP A 204 9.06 13.69 13.70
C ASP A 204 8.99 14.06 12.20
N ALA A 205 7.82 13.88 11.59
CA ALA A 205 7.58 14.24 10.19
C ALA A 205 7.80 15.74 9.95
N LEU A 206 7.21 16.57 10.82
CA LEU A 206 7.28 18.02 10.70
C LEU A 206 8.71 18.56 10.94
N ALA A 207 9.46 17.95 11.86
CA ALA A 207 10.86 18.31 12.11
C ALA A 207 11.75 17.98 10.91
N GLN A 208 11.58 16.79 10.32
CA GLN A 208 12.31 16.40 9.12
C GLN A 208 11.99 17.36 7.95
N LEU A 209 10.70 17.62 7.71
CA LEU A 209 10.24 18.52 6.65
C LEU A 209 10.83 19.92 6.78
N ARG A 210 10.91 20.45 8.00
CA ARG A 210 11.57 21.74 8.27
C ARG A 210 13.05 21.70 7.92
N ALA A 211 13.75 20.63 8.26
CA ALA A 211 15.16 20.49 7.93
C ALA A 211 15.38 20.47 6.41
N ASP A 212 14.57 19.70 5.68
CA ASP A 212 14.68 19.56 4.23
C ASP A 212 14.37 20.88 3.51
N LEU A 213 13.29 21.58 3.90
CA LEU A 213 12.93 22.88 3.32
C LEU A 213 13.96 23.99 3.63
N ARG A 214 14.70 23.89 4.75
CA ARG A 214 15.80 24.81 5.07
C ARG A 214 17.00 24.59 4.16
N LEU A 215 17.32 23.33 3.86
CA LEU A 215 18.42 22.97 2.95
C LEU A 215 18.17 23.44 1.52
N GLY A 216 16.92 23.50 1.09
CA GLY A 216 16.51 24.03 -0.22
C GLY A 216 16.78 25.52 -0.44
N GLY A 217 17.19 26.27 0.60
CA GLY A 217 17.71 27.63 0.48
C GLY A 217 16.74 28.62 -0.16
N GLY A 218 15.70 29.04 0.58
CA GLY A 218 14.75 30.03 0.04
C GLY A 218 13.76 30.65 1.02
N ARG A 219 13.78 30.28 2.31
CA ARG A 219 12.84 30.79 3.31
C ARG A 219 13.56 31.02 4.64
N ASP A 220 13.31 32.17 5.26
CA ASP A 220 13.63 32.35 6.68
C ASP A 220 12.65 31.55 7.57
N GLU A 221 12.90 31.51 8.88
CA GLU A 221 12.10 30.69 9.80
C GLU A 221 10.62 31.11 9.84
N ALA A 222 10.32 32.41 9.74
CA ALA A 222 8.94 32.90 9.77
C ALA A 222 8.20 32.57 8.47
N GLN A 223 8.88 32.74 7.32
CA GLN A 223 8.36 32.36 6.01
C GLN A 223 8.12 30.85 5.91
N LEU A 224 8.99 30.03 6.51
CA LEU A 224 8.83 28.59 6.56
C LEU A 224 7.61 28.18 7.39
N GLU A 225 7.45 28.72 8.59
CA GLU A 225 6.29 28.39 9.44
C GLU A 225 4.98 28.88 8.80
N GLN A 226 4.99 30.08 8.21
CA GLN A 226 3.84 30.59 7.48
C GLN A 226 3.49 29.64 6.32
N PHE A 227 4.47 29.21 5.53
CA PHE A 227 4.22 28.24 4.46
C PHE A 227 3.65 26.92 4.98
N LEU A 228 4.25 26.33 6.03
CA LEU A 228 3.80 25.05 6.58
C LEU A 228 2.35 25.13 7.05
N THR A 229 1.95 26.22 7.70
CA THR A 229 0.58 26.41 8.20
C THR A 229 -0.48 26.55 7.10
N HIS A 230 -0.09 26.85 5.86
CA HIS A 230 -0.97 26.91 4.68
C HIS A 230 -0.96 25.61 3.86
N LEU A 231 -0.28 24.55 4.34
CA LEU A 231 -0.39 23.23 3.71
C LEU A 231 -1.83 22.73 3.81
N GLY A 232 -2.39 22.35 2.66
CA GLY A 232 -3.82 22.04 2.46
C GLY A 232 -4.56 23.05 1.59
N ASP A 233 -4.01 24.25 1.39
CA ASP A 233 -4.62 25.30 0.55
C ASP A 233 -4.00 25.33 -0.86
N SER A 234 -2.70 25.65 -0.96
CA SER A 234 -1.98 25.84 -2.23
C SER A 234 -0.82 24.86 -2.45
N ALA A 235 -0.49 24.08 -1.42
CA ALA A 235 0.52 23.03 -1.45
C ALA A 235 0.08 21.93 -0.49
N THR A 236 0.45 20.69 -0.76
CA THR A 236 0.15 19.56 0.13
C THR A 236 1.45 18.86 0.52
N ALA A 237 1.44 18.21 1.67
CA ALA A 237 2.54 17.33 2.03
C ALA A 237 2.16 15.89 1.68
N LEU A 238 3.10 15.18 1.09
CA LEU A 238 2.98 13.77 0.77
C LEU A 238 3.53 12.99 1.97
N LEU A 239 2.62 12.36 2.73
CA LEU A 239 2.95 11.65 3.95
C LEU A 239 3.24 10.19 3.65
N PHE A 240 4.33 9.69 4.22
CA PHE A 240 4.72 8.30 4.22
C PHE A 240 4.79 7.76 5.64
N ARG A 241 4.84 6.43 5.75
CA ARG A 241 5.05 5.74 7.02
C ARG A 241 6.10 4.66 6.84
N CYS A 242 7.11 4.65 7.68
CA CYS A 242 8.07 3.54 7.70
C CYS A 242 7.34 2.21 7.96
N THR A 243 7.65 1.18 7.17
CA THR A 243 7.06 -0.16 7.33
C THR A 243 7.68 -0.93 8.51
N VAL A 244 8.85 -0.49 9.00
CA VAL A 244 9.60 -1.12 10.10
C VAL A 244 9.28 -0.47 11.45
N CYS A 245 9.36 0.85 11.56
CA CYS A 245 9.17 1.59 12.80
C CYS A 245 7.91 2.48 12.77
N THR A 246 7.81 3.43 13.71
CA THR A 246 6.66 4.35 13.82
C THR A 246 6.89 5.70 13.17
N THR A 247 8.06 5.93 12.56
CA THR A 247 8.41 7.19 11.91
C THR A 247 7.54 7.44 10.68
N HIS A 248 7.19 8.70 10.46
CA HIS A 248 6.46 9.14 9.27
C HIS A 248 7.29 10.14 8.45
N PRO A 249 8.02 9.66 7.42
CA PRO A 249 8.68 10.56 6.48
C PRO A 249 7.63 11.37 5.71
N ALA A 250 7.94 12.60 5.31
CA ALA A 250 7.08 13.40 4.45
C ALA A 250 7.92 14.36 3.62
N TYR A 251 7.42 14.76 2.46
CA TYR A 251 7.95 15.88 1.68
C TYR A 251 6.82 16.78 1.22
N VAL A 252 7.14 18.01 0.81
CA VAL A 252 6.14 18.94 0.28
C VAL A 252 6.08 18.84 -1.23
N ASP A 253 4.86 18.74 -1.74
CA ASP A 253 4.53 18.89 -3.14
C ASP A 253 3.88 20.26 -3.34
N ALA A 254 4.60 21.14 -4.04
CA ALA A 254 4.21 22.52 -4.26
C ALA A 254 4.63 22.99 -5.64
N SER A 255 3.84 23.93 -6.18
CA SER A 255 4.11 24.66 -7.42
C SER A 255 5.23 25.69 -7.30
#